data_AF-A0A950ELT1-F1
#
_entry.id   AF-A0A950ELT1-F1
#
_cell.length_a   1.000
_cell.length_b   1.000
_cell.length_c   1.000
_cell.angle_alpha   90.00
_cell.angle_beta   90.00
_cell.angle_gamma   90.00
#
_symmetry.space_group_name_H-M   'P 1'
#
loop_
_entity.id
_entity.type
_entity.pdbx_description
1 polymer ?
#
loop_
_entity_poly.entity_id
_entity_poly.type
_entity_poly.pdbx_seq_one_letter_code
_entity_poly.pdbx_strand_id
1 'polypeptide(L)'
;MTTIDREPPVASPPLADGQRLDRATFHERYEAMPPEFRAELIGGVVHVMTSPLRRRHGAASATAALWLGMYRARTPGVQVFHDASTLLDDEAEPQPDLSMRIAPEFGGQTHDVGNSIGGAPELIVEVSDASRAIDLGPKLADYERAGILEYVVVALDPDD
;
A
#
# COMPACT_ATOMS: atom_id res chain seq x y z
N MET A 1 -9.32 -43.22 -20.67
CA MET A 1 -9.65 -41.85 -20.28
C MET A 1 -9.15 -41.69 -18.85
N THR A 2 -7.86 -41.36 -18.71
CA THR A 2 -7.16 -41.32 -17.43
C THR A 2 -7.46 -39.97 -16.79
N THR A 3 -8.31 -39.98 -15.77
CA THR A 3 -8.54 -38.83 -14.90
C THR A 3 -7.22 -38.57 -14.18
N ILE A 4 -6.53 -37.49 -14.54
CA ILE A 4 -5.44 -36.99 -13.71
C ILE A 4 -6.11 -36.39 -12.49
N ASP A 5 -6.06 -37.11 -11.37
CA ASP A 5 -6.36 -36.57 -10.06
C ASP A 5 -5.40 -35.39 -9.86
N ARG A 6 -5.93 -34.17 -10.00
CA ARG A 6 -5.22 -32.97 -9.59
C ARG A 6 -5.13 -33.04 -8.07
N GLU A 7 -3.91 -33.23 -7.59
CA GLU A 7 -3.57 -33.07 -6.18
C GLU A 7 -4.12 -31.72 -5.71
N PRO A 8 -4.82 -31.66 -4.55
CA PRO A 8 -5.32 -30.40 -4.02
C PRO A 8 -4.14 -29.43 -3.88
N PRO A 9 -4.31 -28.14 -4.22
CA PRO A 9 -3.23 -27.17 -4.10
C PRO A 9 -2.71 -27.21 -2.66
N VAL A 10 -1.42 -27.53 -2.52
CA VAL A 10 -0.71 -27.45 -1.24
C VAL A 10 -0.93 -26.04 -0.73
N ALA A 11 -1.54 -25.89 0.44
CA ALA A 11 -1.78 -24.58 1.04
C ALA A 11 -0.44 -23.83 1.09
N SER A 12 -0.35 -22.71 0.37
CA SER A 12 0.86 -21.89 0.34
C SER A 12 1.27 -21.53 1.78
N PRO A 13 2.57 -21.59 2.12
CA PRO A 13 3.01 -21.26 3.47
C PRO A 13 2.60 -19.81 3.80
N PRO A 14 2.17 -19.53 5.05
CA PRO A 14 1.80 -18.18 5.47
C PRO A 14 2.92 -17.17 5.20
N LEU A 15 2.53 -15.93 4.93
CA LEU A 15 3.48 -14.82 4.81
C LEU A 15 4.23 -14.62 6.13
N ALA A 16 5.56 -14.55 6.05
CA ALA A 16 6.43 -14.33 7.19
C ALA A 16 7.19 -13.00 7.04
N ASP A 17 7.35 -12.28 8.15
CA ASP A 17 8.11 -11.03 8.18
C ASP A 17 9.56 -11.27 7.72
N GLY A 18 10.08 -10.36 6.88
CA GLY A 18 11.41 -10.46 6.28
C GLY A 18 11.53 -11.46 5.13
N GLN A 19 10.47 -12.19 4.77
CA GLN A 19 10.47 -13.08 3.61
C GLN A 19 10.67 -12.27 2.33
N ARG A 20 11.50 -12.76 1.40
CA ARG A 20 11.63 -12.18 0.07
C ARG A 20 10.71 -12.85 -0.94
N LEU A 21 9.89 -12.06 -1.63
CA LEU A 21 8.93 -12.50 -2.65
C LEU A 21 8.85 -11.47 -3.77
N ASP A 22 8.50 -11.92 -4.98
CA ASP A 22 7.94 -11.03 -5.99
C ASP A 22 6.49 -10.65 -5.62
N ARG A 23 6.01 -9.56 -6.21
CA ARG A 23 4.67 -9.02 -5.95
C ARG A 23 3.57 -10.01 -6.30
N ALA A 24 3.70 -10.72 -7.42
CA ALA A 24 2.66 -11.67 -7.83
C ALA A 24 2.45 -12.79 -6.80
N THR A 25 3.55 -13.35 -6.30
CA THR A 25 3.55 -14.39 -5.25
C THR A 25 3.07 -13.82 -3.91
N PHE A 26 3.49 -12.60 -3.56
CA PHE A 26 3.00 -11.92 -2.36
C PHE A 26 1.48 -11.72 -2.42
N HIS A 27 0.97 -11.13 -3.51
CA HIS A 27 -0.43 -10.83 -3.72
C HIS A 27 -1.31 -12.08 -3.62
N GLU A 28 -0.94 -13.15 -4.33
CA GLU A 28 -1.66 -14.43 -4.27
C GLU A 28 -1.75 -14.97 -2.84
N ARG A 29 -0.65 -14.92 -2.08
CA ARG A 29 -0.63 -15.39 -0.70
C ARG A 29 -1.37 -14.46 0.24
N TYR A 30 -1.27 -13.15 0.04
CA TYR A 30 -1.92 -12.14 0.87
C TYR A 30 -3.45 -12.24 0.77
N GLU A 31 -3.98 -12.41 -0.44
CA GLU A 31 -5.42 -12.64 -0.67
C GLU A 31 -5.95 -13.94 -0.01
N ALA A 32 -5.07 -14.91 0.25
CA ALA A 32 -5.41 -16.14 0.96
C ALA A 32 -5.32 -16.02 2.49
N MET A 33 -4.77 -14.92 3.03
CA MET A 33 -4.64 -14.71 4.47
C MET A 33 -5.99 -14.29 5.10
N PRO A 34 -6.17 -14.49 6.42
CA PRO A 34 -7.35 -13.99 7.12
C PRO A 34 -7.53 -12.47 6.93
N PRO A 35 -8.77 -11.95 6.90
CA PRO A 35 -9.04 -10.53 6.67
C PRO A 35 -8.36 -9.55 7.64
N GLU A 36 -8.02 -10.02 8.85
CA GLU A 36 -7.34 -9.26 9.90
C GLU A 36 -5.82 -9.24 9.74
N PHE A 37 -5.27 -10.13 8.90
CA PHE A 37 -3.85 -10.13 8.60
C PHE A 37 -3.50 -8.91 7.75
N ARG A 38 -2.42 -8.23 8.13
CA ARG A 38 -1.93 -7.03 7.46
C ARG A 38 -0.45 -7.21 7.19
N ALA A 39 -0.08 -7.04 5.93
CA ALA A 39 1.29 -7.05 5.49
C ALA A 39 1.42 -6.19 4.23
N GLU A 40 2.62 -5.69 4.01
CA GLU A 40 3.01 -5.00 2.78
C GLU A 40 4.20 -5.73 2.14
N LEU A 41 4.35 -5.57 0.84
CA LEU A 41 5.60 -5.89 0.16
C LEU A 41 6.33 -4.58 -0.17
N ILE A 42 7.55 -4.44 0.36
CA ILE A 42 8.39 -3.24 0.21
C ILE A 42 9.78 -3.70 -0.23
N GLY A 43 10.26 -3.27 -1.40
CA GLY A 43 11.55 -3.67 -1.96
C GLY A 43 11.75 -5.18 -2.06
N GLY A 44 10.67 -5.91 -2.38
CA GLY A 44 10.63 -7.37 -2.45
C GLY A 44 10.74 -8.06 -1.10
N VAL A 45 10.50 -7.36 0.01
CA VAL A 45 10.53 -7.87 1.39
C VAL A 45 9.15 -7.74 2.02
N VAL A 46 8.66 -8.84 2.61
CA VAL A 46 7.39 -8.88 3.33
C VAL A 46 7.56 -8.19 4.68
N HIS A 47 6.70 -7.22 4.96
CA HIS A 47 6.61 -6.53 6.25
C HIS A 47 5.25 -6.84 6.89
N VAL A 48 5.24 -7.61 7.97
CA VAL A 48 4.00 -7.96 8.69
C VAL A 48 3.69 -6.87 9.72
N MET A 49 2.50 -6.27 9.61
CA MET A 49 2.07 -5.19 10.49
C MET A 49 1.52 -5.77 11.79
N THR A 50 2.34 -5.79 12.83
CA THR A 50 2.01 -6.44 14.13
C THR A 50 1.62 -5.46 15.23
N SER A 51 1.88 -4.16 15.05
CA SER A 51 1.63 -3.14 16.08
C SER A 51 0.36 -2.34 15.79
N PRO A 52 -0.57 -2.22 16.75
CA PRO A 52 -1.74 -1.35 16.59
C PRO A 52 -1.33 0.11 16.43
N LEU A 53 -2.00 0.82 15.52
CA LEU A 53 -1.87 2.26 15.38
C LEU A 53 -2.24 2.97 16.69
N ARG A 54 -1.51 4.03 17.01
CA ARG A 54 -1.69 4.82 18.24
C ARG A 54 -2.56 6.05 18.00
N ARG A 55 -3.06 6.65 19.07
CA ARG A 55 -3.95 7.83 18.99
C ARG A 55 -3.34 9.00 18.22
N ARG A 56 -2.03 9.22 18.34
CA ARG A 56 -1.31 10.29 17.63
C ARG A 56 -1.31 10.07 16.12
N HIS A 57 -0.96 8.86 15.68
CA HIS A 57 -1.07 8.44 14.27
C HIS A 57 -2.49 8.66 13.75
N GLY A 58 -3.50 8.11 14.43
CA GLY A 58 -4.89 8.27 13.98
C GLY A 58 -5.38 9.73 13.88
N ALA A 59 -4.93 10.62 14.78
CA ALA A 59 -5.26 12.04 14.71
C ALA A 59 -4.59 12.76 13.53
N ALA A 60 -3.32 12.43 13.26
CA ALA A 60 -2.59 12.95 12.11
C ALA A 60 -3.16 12.42 10.78
N SER A 61 -3.44 11.12 10.69
CA SER A 61 -4.09 10.51 9.51
C SER A 61 -5.46 11.13 9.24
N ALA A 62 -6.26 11.39 10.28
CA ALA A 62 -7.54 12.10 10.12
C ALA A 62 -7.38 13.52 9.56
N THR A 63 -6.32 14.24 10.00
CA THR A 63 -6.02 15.59 9.52
C THR A 63 -5.58 15.58 8.05
N ALA A 64 -4.69 14.65 7.68
CA ALA A 64 -4.25 14.46 6.30
C ALA A 64 -5.41 14.03 5.39
N ALA A 65 -6.28 13.14 5.86
CA ALA A 65 -7.47 12.70 5.13
C ALA A 65 -8.46 13.84 4.90
N LEU A 66 -8.66 14.73 5.89
CA LEU A 66 -9.50 15.92 5.72
C LEU A 66 -8.93 16.87 4.67
N TRP A 67 -7.61 17.09 4.67
CA TRP A 67 -6.93 17.91 3.68
C TRP A 67 -7.15 17.37 2.25
N LEU A 68 -6.86 16.09 2.02
CA LEU A 68 -7.09 15.45 0.72
C LEU A 68 -8.57 15.39 0.34
N GLY A 69 -9.45 15.15 1.31
CA GLY A 69 -10.90 15.17 1.11
C GLY A 69 -11.42 16.53 0.66
N MET A 70 -10.89 17.62 1.23
CA MET A 70 -11.21 18.99 0.82
C MET A 70 -10.72 19.32 -0.59
N TYR A 71 -9.54 18.81 -0.96
CA TYR A 71 -9.00 18.95 -2.31
C TYR A 71 -9.85 18.16 -3.32
N ARG A 72 -10.11 16.88 -3.06
CA ARG A 72 -10.99 16.02 -3.85
C ARG A 72 -12.36 16.65 -4.09
N ALA A 73 -12.98 17.23 -3.06
CA ALA A 73 -14.31 17.86 -3.17
C ALA A 73 -14.35 19.05 -4.14
N ARG A 74 -13.19 19.64 -4.48
CA ARG A 74 -13.07 20.85 -5.31
C ARG A 74 -12.34 20.61 -6.63
N THR A 75 -11.83 19.39 -6.86
CA THR A 75 -11.03 19.03 -8.02
C THR A 75 -11.64 17.82 -8.72
N PRO A 76 -12.51 18.01 -9.74
CA PRO A 76 -13.08 16.91 -10.50
C PRO A 76 -12.01 15.99 -11.09
N GLY A 77 -12.28 14.68 -11.10
CA GLY A 77 -11.34 13.67 -11.57
C GLY A 77 -10.35 13.19 -10.51
N VAL A 78 -10.29 13.81 -9.32
CA VAL A 78 -9.46 13.31 -8.22
C VAL A 78 -10.20 12.27 -7.38
N GLN A 79 -9.48 11.22 -6.99
CA GLN A 79 -9.94 10.21 -6.04
C GLN A 79 -8.91 10.06 -4.91
N VAL A 80 -9.39 9.75 -3.71
CA VAL A 80 -8.57 9.58 -2.49
C VAL A 80 -8.93 8.26 -1.87
N PHE A 81 -7.91 7.52 -1.43
CA PHE A 81 -8.04 6.21 -0.80
C PHE A 81 -7.28 6.19 0.52
N HIS A 82 -7.69 5.26 1.37
CA HIS A 82 -7.13 5.03 2.70
C HIS A 82 -6.86 3.53 2.81
N ASP A 83 -5.66 3.14 3.23
CA ASP A 83 -5.19 1.75 3.39
C ASP A 83 -5.45 0.83 2.17
N ALA A 84 -5.50 1.39 0.96
CA ALA A 84 -5.76 0.62 -0.24
C ALA A 84 -4.46 -0.03 -0.75
N SER A 85 -4.49 -1.35 -1.00
CA SER A 85 -3.37 -2.05 -1.63
C SER A 85 -3.06 -1.42 -2.99
N THR A 86 -1.81 -1.00 -3.15
CA THR A 86 -1.32 -0.33 -4.35
C THR A 86 -0.24 -1.21 -5.00
N LEU A 87 -0.58 -1.84 -6.12
CA LEU A 87 0.30 -2.72 -6.88
C LEU A 87 1.20 -1.86 -7.77
N LEU A 88 2.39 -1.53 -7.28
CA LEU A 88 3.30 -0.59 -7.94
C LEU A 88 4.11 -1.24 -9.07
N ASP A 89 4.85 -2.31 -8.75
CA ASP A 89 5.74 -2.99 -9.69
C ASP A 89 5.95 -4.47 -9.30
N ASP A 90 7.01 -5.12 -9.76
CA ASP A 90 7.28 -6.54 -9.46
C ASP A 90 7.78 -6.77 -8.02
N GLU A 91 8.13 -5.71 -7.28
CA GLU A 91 8.76 -5.79 -5.96
C GLU A 91 7.97 -5.04 -4.86
N ALA A 92 6.93 -4.27 -5.21
CA ALA A 92 6.22 -3.43 -4.26
C ALA A 92 4.69 -3.51 -4.36
N GLU A 93 4.07 -3.81 -3.22
CA GLU A 93 2.63 -3.71 -2.97
C GLU A 93 2.38 -3.12 -1.57
N PRO A 94 2.59 -1.80 -1.39
CA PRO A 94 2.31 -1.12 -0.13
C PRO A 94 0.80 -0.87 0.08
N GLN A 95 0.44 -0.58 1.33
CA GLN A 95 -0.87 -0.09 1.75
C GLN A 95 -0.69 1.30 2.38
N PRO A 96 -0.47 2.36 1.58
CA PRO A 96 -0.18 3.67 2.14
C PRO A 96 -1.31 4.18 3.02
N ASP A 97 -0.97 4.94 4.07
CA ASP A 97 -1.98 5.54 4.96
C ASP A 97 -3.02 6.32 4.14
N LEU A 98 -2.56 7.12 3.17
CA LEU A 98 -3.40 7.76 2.17
C LEU A 98 -2.75 7.77 0.79
N SER A 99 -3.57 7.61 -0.24
CA SER A 99 -3.17 7.87 -1.62
C SER A 99 -4.20 8.73 -2.34
N MET A 100 -3.73 9.53 -3.28
CA MET A 100 -4.57 10.32 -4.17
C MET A 100 -4.18 10.02 -5.60
N ARG A 101 -5.19 9.73 -6.42
CA ARG A 101 -5.02 9.61 -7.86
C ARG A 101 -5.81 10.65 -8.64
N ILE A 102 -5.33 10.96 -9.82
CA ILE A 102 -6.15 11.42 -10.93
C ILE A 102 -6.79 10.17 -11.54
N ALA A 103 -8.10 10.19 -11.76
CA ALA A 103 -8.82 9.05 -12.31
C ALA A 103 -8.33 8.78 -13.76
N PRO A 104 -8.30 7.52 -14.21
CA PRO A 104 -7.71 7.15 -15.50
C PRO A 104 -8.33 7.91 -16.69
N GLU A 105 -9.64 8.18 -16.65
CA GLU A 105 -10.37 8.93 -17.68
C GLU A 105 -10.00 10.43 -17.73
N PHE A 106 -9.28 10.93 -16.71
CA PHE A 106 -8.68 12.26 -16.65
C PHE A 106 -7.17 12.24 -16.92
N GLY A 107 -6.61 11.10 -17.33
CA GLY A 107 -5.20 10.95 -17.70
C GLY A 107 -4.26 10.60 -16.54
N GLY A 108 -4.79 10.07 -15.44
CA GLY A 108 -3.97 9.58 -14.34
C GLY A 108 -3.17 8.33 -14.67
N GLN A 109 -2.14 8.05 -13.85
CA GLN A 109 -1.16 7.00 -14.06
C GLN A 109 -1.60 5.60 -13.58
N THR A 110 -2.65 5.54 -12.77
CA THR A 110 -3.14 4.29 -12.17
C THR A 110 -4.28 3.67 -12.96
N HIS A 111 -4.64 2.43 -12.62
CA HIS A 111 -5.81 1.71 -13.12
C HIS A 111 -6.41 0.83 -12.02
N ASP A 112 -7.65 0.39 -12.20
CA ASP A 112 -8.31 -0.50 -11.23
C ASP A 112 -7.89 -1.95 -11.48
N VAL A 113 -7.51 -2.66 -10.40
CA VAL A 113 -7.14 -4.09 -10.43
C VAL A 113 -7.97 -4.82 -9.38
N GLY A 114 -9.15 -5.30 -9.77
CA GLY A 114 -10.10 -5.90 -8.82
C GLY A 114 -10.51 -4.88 -7.76
N ASN A 115 -10.14 -5.14 -6.50
CA ASN A 115 -10.37 -4.22 -5.37
C ASN A 115 -9.14 -3.37 -5.01
N SER A 116 -8.08 -3.46 -5.81
CA SER A 116 -6.79 -2.80 -5.57
C SER A 116 -6.50 -1.75 -6.65
N ILE A 117 -5.47 -0.94 -6.41
CA ILE A 117 -5.02 0.10 -7.34
C ILE A 117 -3.74 -0.40 -8.01
N GLY A 118 -3.70 -0.41 -9.34
CA GLY A 118 -2.49 -0.74 -10.12
C GLY A 118 -1.78 0.51 -10.62
N GLY A 119 -0.45 0.49 -10.62
CA GLY A 119 0.39 1.61 -11.05
C GLY A 119 0.63 2.65 -9.96
N ALA A 120 1.28 3.76 -10.32
CA ALA A 120 1.76 4.78 -9.41
C ALA A 120 0.73 5.92 -9.18
N PRO A 121 0.13 6.08 -7.99
CA PRO A 121 -0.69 7.25 -7.70
C PRO A 121 0.09 8.57 -7.82
N GLU A 122 -0.59 9.66 -8.15
CA GLU A 122 0.06 10.98 -8.25
C GLU A 122 0.59 11.48 -6.91
N LEU A 123 -0.06 11.11 -5.80
CA LEU A 123 0.38 11.47 -4.45
C LEU A 123 0.20 10.31 -3.47
N ILE A 124 1.21 10.09 -2.65
CA ILE A 124 1.16 9.23 -1.47
C ILE A 124 1.46 10.06 -0.21
N VAL A 125 0.72 9.79 0.87
CA VAL A 125 0.97 10.36 2.19
C VAL A 125 1.12 9.23 3.21
N GLU A 126 2.22 9.26 3.96
CA GLU A 126 2.47 8.36 5.09
C GLU A 126 2.56 9.16 6.39
N VAL A 127 1.97 8.65 7.46
CA VAL A 127 2.06 9.21 8.81
C VAL A 127 3.05 8.38 9.60
N SER A 128 4.25 8.93 9.80
CA SER A 128 5.37 8.19 10.38
C SER A 128 5.58 8.53 11.85
N ASP A 129 5.46 7.51 12.70
CA ASP A 129 5.95 7.51 14.09
C ASP A 129 7.19 6.58 14.16
N ALA A 130 7.00 5.34 14.61
CA ALA A 130 8.06 4.34 14.65
C ALA A 130 8.49 3.80 13.26
N SER A 131 7.70 4.05 12.21
CA SER A 131 7.92 3.57 10.84
C SER A 131 8.82 4.48 9.99
N ARG A 132 9.26 5.62 10.52
CA ARG A 132 10.00 6.66 9.76
C ARG A 132 11.19 6.14 8.96
N ALA A 133 11.93 5.15 9.47
CA ALA A 133 13.06 4.55 8.77
C ALA A 133 12.64 3.73 7.53
N ILE A 134 11.45 3.13 7.56
CA ILE A 134 10.86 2.41 6.43
C ILE A 134 10.31 3.42 5.43
N ASP A 135 9.53 4.39 5.92
CA ASP A 135 8.83 5.39 5.10
C ASP A 135 9.80 6.30 4.33
N LEU A 136 10.88 6.75 4.97
CA LEU A 136 11.93 7.57 4.34
C LEU A 136 13.06 6.75 3.71
N GLY A 137 12.94 5.43 3.68
CA GLY A 137 13.96 4.51 3.17
C GLY A 137 13.42 3.60 2.07
N PRO A 138 13.20 2.30 2.34
CA PRO A 138 12.68 1.36 1.34
C PRO A 138 11.40 1.83 0.61
N LYS A 139 10.41 2.39 1.32
CA LYS A 139 9.17 2.89 0.67
C LYS A 139 9.45 4.05 -0.27
N LEU A 140 10.27 5.02 0.16
CA LEU A 140 10.70 6.12 -0.70
C LEU A 140 11.36 5.60 -1.99
N ALA A 141 12.27 4.61 -1.88
CA ALA A 141 12.94 4.02 -3.03
C ALA A 141 11.97 3.30 -3.98
N ASP A 142 10.94 2.62 -3.45
CA ASP A 142 9.88 2.00 -4.25
C ASP A 142 9.03 3.04 -4.97
N TYR A 143 8.63 4.11 -4.25
CA TYR A 143 7.83 5.20 -4.81
C TYR A 143 8.57 5.97 -5.91
N GLU A 144 9.86 6.27 -5.70
CA GLU A 144 10.70 6.90 -6.72
C GLU A 144 10.84 6.01 -7.95
N ARG A 145 11.08 4.71 -7.76
CA ARG A 145 11.22 3.74 -8.87
C ARG A 145 9.92 3.59 -9.66
N ALA A 146 8.78 3.58 -8.98
CA ALA A 146 7.47 3.44 -9.60
C ALA A 146 7.00 4.73 -10.32
N GLY A 147 7.63 5.88 -10.06
CA GLY A 147 7.26 7.16 -10.67
C GLY A 147 6.14 7.91 -9.95
N ILE A 148 6.02 7.73 -8.62
CA ILE A 148 5.14 8.58 -7.79
C ILE A 148 5.61 10.03 -7.90
N LEU A 149 4.68 10.95 -8.17
CA LEU A 149 5.03 12.35 -8.46
C LEU A 149 5.28 13.16 -7.19
N GLU A 150 4.46 12.92 -6.16
CA GLU A 150 4.57 13.58 -4.86
C GLU A 150 4.50 12.55 -3.74
N TYR A 151 5.41 12.65 -2.77
CA TYR A 151 5.42 11.81 -1.58
C TYR A 151 5.60 12.67 -0.33
N VAL A 152 4.62 12.62 0.56
CA VAL A 152 4.59 13.42 1.80
C VAL A 152 4.68 12.48 2.99
N VAL A 153 5.63 12.75 3.87
CA VAL A 153 5.73 12.06 5.17
C VAL A 153 5.38 13.05 6.28
N VAL A 154 4.30 12.76 7.00
CA VAL A 154 3.92 13.46 8.23
C VAL A 154 4.69 12.80 9.38
N ALA A 155 5.85 13.34 9.70
CA ALA A 155 6.64 12.88 10.84
C ALA A 155 6.00 13.33 12.15
N LEU A 156 5.72 12.38 13.04
CA LEU A 156 5.28 12.62 14.40
C LEU A 156 6.50 12.60 15.30
N ASP A 157 6.90 13.76 15.82
CA ASP A 157 8.03 13.80 16.75
C ASP A 157 7.55 13.40 18.17
N PRO A 158 8.43 12.81 19.00
CA PRO A 158 8.06 12.34 20.34
C PRO A 158 7.47 13.45 21.22
N ASP A 159 7.87 14.68 20.97
CA ASP A 159 7.57 15.87 21.76
C ASP A 159 6.33 16.67 21.28
N ASP A 160 5.65 16.23 20.21
CA ASP A 160 4.40 16.83 19.72
C ASP A 160 3.15 16.47 20.56
#